data_AF-A0A812P8M6-F1
#
_entry.id   AF-A0A812P8M6-F1
#
_cell.length_a   1.000
_cell.length_b   1.000
_cell.length_c   1.000
_cell.angle_alpha   90.00
_cell.angle_beta   90.00
_cell.angle_gamma   90.00
#
_symmetry.space_group_name_H-M   'P 1'
#
loop_
_entity.id
_entity.type
_entity.pdbx_description
1 polymer ?
#
loop_
_entity_poly.entity_id
_entity_poly.type
_entity_poly.pdbx_seq_one_letter_code
_entity_poly.pdbx_strand_id
1 'polypeptide(L)' 'DEFSSYLHVVGKRGEPGKAGQFVIEEMPGYFLISSKQWPEWFLFVDEMGRLRAEPGDPGSKGHFLLNRKIPQ' A
#
# COMPACT_ATOMS: atom_id res chain seq x y z
N ASP A 1 -11.44 18.16 12.27
CA ASP A 1 -11.21 17.07 13.23
C ASP A 1 -10.14 16.15 12.69
N GLU A 2 -9.27 15.76 13.61
CA GLU A 2 -8.37 14.60 13.59
C GLU A 2 -7.37 14.45 12.44
N PHE A 3 -6.11 14.61 12.83
CA PHE A 3 -4.91 14.17 12.14
C PHE A 3 -4.98 12.66 11.85
N SER A 4 -5.59 12.26 10.74
CA SER A 4 -5.40 10.91 10.22
C SER A 4 -3.91 10.77 9.86
N SER A 5 -3.21 9.96 10.63
CA SER A 5 -1.75 9.80 10.52
C SER A 5 -1.44 8.82 9.40
N TYR A 6 -1.55 9.25 8.15
CA TYR A 6 -1.20 8.42 7.00
C TYR A 6 0.21 8.72 6.49
N LEU A 7 0.91 7.67 6.05
CA LEU A 7 2.17 7.80 5.32
C LEU A 7 1.87 8.15 3.86
N HIS A 8 2.57 9.17 3.35
CA HIS A 8 2.61 9.44 1.93
C HIS A 8 3.56 8.44 1.25
N VAL A 9 3.04 7.65 0.30
CA VAL A 9 3.88 6.82 -0.56
C VAL A 9 4.37 7.68 -1.72
N VAL A 10 5.68 7.84 -1.84
CA VAL A 10 6.31 8.67 -2.88
C VAL A 10 7.33 7.83 -3.63
N GLY A 11 7.21 7.79 -4.96
CA GLY A 11 8.23 7.22 -5.83
C GLY A 11 9.43 8.18 -5.96
N LYS A 12 10.64 7.70 -5.66
CA LYS A 12 11.89 8.40 -5.97
C LYS A 12 12.69 7.56 -6.96
N ARG A 13 13.47 8.22 -7.83
CA ARG A 13 14.38 7.51 -8.75
C ARG A 13 15.51 6.87 -7.96
N GLY A 14 15.79 5.60 -8.22
CA GLY A 14 16.87 4.82 -7.60
C GLY A 14 16.35 3.64 -6.79
N GLU A 15 17.24 3.06 -5.97
CA GLU A 15 16.90 1.94 -5.11
C GLU A 15 15.85 2.34 -4.05
N PRO A 16 14.75 1.59 -3.90
CA PRO A 16 13.66 1.95 -2.98
C PRO A 16 14.03 1.86 -1.49
N GLY A 17 15.18 1.26 -1.16
CA GLY A 17 15.60 1.02 0.23
C GLY A 17 14.60 0.13 0.98
N LYS A 18 14.65 0.15 2.32
CA LYS A 18 13.74 -0.65 3.16
C LYS A 18 12.28 -0.16 3.09
N ALA A 19 12.09 1.16 2.95
CA ALA A 19 10.78 1.78 2.98
C ALA A 19 9.92 1.48 1.75
N GLY A 20 10.54 1.19 0.59
CA GLY A 20 9.81 0.80 -0.62
C GLY A 20 9.69 -0.71 -0.84
N GLN A 21 9.92 -1.53 0.19
CA GLN A 21 9.65 -2.96 0.14
C GLN A 21 8.26 -3.27 0.73
N PHE A 22 7.47 -4.03 0.00
CA PHE A 22 6.10 -4.38 0.37
C PHE A 22 5.89 -5.89 0.40
N VAL A 23 4.97 -6.33 1.24
CA VAL A 23 4.42 -7.69 1.27
C VAL A 23 3.06 -7.64 0.59
N ILE A 24 2.78 -8.64 -0.24
CA ILE A 24 1.49 -8.79 -0.92
C ILE A 24 0.86 -10.07 -0.38
N GLU A 25 -0.31 -9.93 0.21
CA GLU A 25 -1.10 -11.03 0.76
C GLU A 25 -2.37 -11.22 -0.08
N GLU A 26 -2.67 -12.46 -0.45
CA GLU A 26 -3.85 -12.82 -1.22
C GLU A 26 -5.04 -13.06 -0.28
N MET A 27 -6.13 -12.35 -0.54
CA MET A 27 -7.41 -12.48 0.15
C MET A 27 -8.48 -13.01 -0.81
N PRO A 28 -9.62 -13.52 -0.32
CA PRO A 28 -10.72 -13.91 -1.20
C PRO A 28 -11.22 -12.75 -2.07
N GLY A 29 -10.75 -12.70 -3.32
CA GLY A 29 -11.16 -11.72 -4.34
C GLY A 29 -10.34 -10.43 -4.42
N TYR A 30 -9.29 -10.25 -3.62
CA TYR A 30 -8.43 -9.06 -3.64
C TYR A 30 -7.06 -9.34 -3.00
N PHE A 31 -6.16 -8.35 -3.05
CA PHE A 31 -4.87 -8.38 -2.38
C PHE A 31 -4.77 -7.26 -1.37
N LEU A 32 -4.17 -7.55 -0.21
CA LEU A 32 -3.68 -6.56 0.72
C LEU A 32 -2.19 -6.35 0.49
N ILE A 33 -1.74 -5.09 0.56
CA ILE A 33 -0.35 -4.73 0.39
C ILE A 33 0.10 -3.97 1.63
N SER A 34 1.11 -4.48 2.34
CA SER A 34 1.63 -3.87 3.57
C SER A 34 3.11 -3.54 3.46
N SER A 35 3.58 -2.56 4.24
CA SER A 35 5.00 -2.24 4.30
C SER A 35 5.78 -3.37 4.97
N LYS A 36 6.89 -3.80 4.37
CA LYS A 36 7.80 -4.74 5.02
C LYS A 36 8.52 -4.11 6.22
N GLN A 37 8.74 -2.79 6.20
CA GLN A 37 9.40 -2.06 7.28
C GLN A 37 8.45 -1.76 8.45
N TRP A 38 7.18 -1.52 8.16
CA TRP A 38 6.13 -1.29 9.15
C TRP A 38 4.93 -2.22 8.86
N PRO A 39 4.96 -3.48 9.34
CA PRO A 39 4.00 -4.52 8.93
C PRO A 39 2.52 -4.18 9.16
N GLU A 40 2.23 -3.35 10.17
CA GLU A 40 0.87 -2.91 10.48
C GLU A 40 0.34 -1.83 9.51
N TRP A 41 1.17 -1.34 8.58
CA TRP A 41 0.80 -0.25 7.66
C TRP A 41 0.42 -0.79 6.29
N PHE A 42 -0.83 -0.60 5.93
CA PHE A 42 -1.42 -1.12 4.70
C PHE A 42 -1.62 0.00 3.68
N LEU A 43 -1.33 -0.30 2.41
CA LEU A 43 -1.56 0.60 1.31
C LEU A 43 -3.06 0.76 1.06
N PHE A 44 -3.46 1.96 0.67
CA PHE A 44 -4.81 2.23 0.18
C PHE A 44 -4.81 3.39 -0.82
N VAL A 45 -5.88 3.50 -1.60
CA VAL A 45 -6.11 4.65 -2.49
C VAL A 45 -7.12 5.58 -1.83
N ASP A 46 -6.75 6.85 -1.62
CA ASP A 46 -7.65 7.84 -1.07
C ASP A 46 -8.69 8.33 -2.09
N GLU A 47 -9.66 9.12 -1.64
CA GLU A 47 -10.76 9.66 -2.48
C GLU A 47 -10.26 10.52 -3.64
N MET A 48 -9.00 10.98 -3.60
CA MET A 48 -8.35 11.75 -4.67
C MET A 48 -7.52 10.88 -5.61
N GLY A 49 -7.54 9.55 -5.45
CA GLY A 49 -6.78 8.62 -6.29
C GLY A 49 -5.29 8.52 -5.92
N ARG A 50 -4.88 8.98 -4.73
CA ARG A 50 -3.47 8.93 -4.30
C ARG A 50 -3.20 7.70 -3.47
N LEU A 51 -2.04 7.09 -3.70
CA LEU A 51 -1.56 5.97 -2.89
C LEU A 51 -1.06 6.46 -1.53
N ARG A 52 -1.65 5.91 -0.47
CA ARG A 52 -1.37 6.21 0.95
C ARG A 52 -1.08 4.93 1.69
N ALA A 53 -0.62 5.05 2.94
CA ALA A 53 -0.65 3.94 3.88
C ALA A 53 -1.14 4.40 5.27
N GLU A 54 -1.85 3.54 5.99
CA GLU A 54 -2.29 3.79 7.36
C GLU A 54 -2.13 2.53 8.22
N PRO A 55 -2.02 2.66 9.56
CA PRO A 55 -1.96 1.51 10.44
C PRO A 55 -3.33 0.82 10.55
N GLY A 56 -3.33 -0.52 10.50
CA GLY A 56 -4.53 -1.35 10.61
C GLY A 56 -5.21 -1.64 9.26
N ASP A 57 -6.39 -2.27 9.32
CA ASP A 57 -7.16 -2.63 8.13
C ASP A 57 -7.75 -1.39 7.45
N PRO A 58 -7.34 -1.06 6.22
CA PRO A 58 -7.86 0.10 5.50
C PRO A 58 -9.28 -0.14 4.97
N GLY A 59 -9.84 -1.34 5.10
CA GLY A 59 -11.10 -1.73 4.48
C GLY A 59 -11.01 -1.69 2.95
N SER A 60 -12.16 -1.45 2.30
CA SER A 60 -12.28 -1.58 0.85
C SER A 60 -11.34 -0.68 0.03
N LYS A 61 -10.87 0.45 0.58
CA LYS A 61 -9.90 1.34 -0.08
C LYS A 61 -8.50 0.73 -0.22
N GLY A 62 -8.18 -0.32 0.53
CA GLY A 62 -6.93 -1.09 0.41
C GLY A 62 -7.07 -2.41 -0.35
N HIS A 63 -8.25 -2.70 -0.92
CA HIS A 63 -8.45 -3.91 -1.71
C HIS A 63 -7.93 -3.71 -3.13
N PHE A 64 -6.77 -4.30 -3.45
CA PHE A 64 -6.18 -4.20 -4.79
C PHE A 64 -6.49 -5.42 -5.64
N LEU A 65 -6.74 -5.17 -6.94
CA LEU A 65 -6.65 -6.20 -7.96
C LEU A 65 -5.30 -6.07 -8.66
N LEU A 66 -4.48 -7.10 -8.60
CA LEU A 66 -3.14 -7.11 -9.20
C LEU A 66 -3.13 -7.97 -10.46
N ASN A 67 -2.90 -7.34 -11.61
CA ASN A 67 -2.61 -8.07 -12.84
C ASN A 67 -1.09 -8.24 -12.97
N ARG A 68 -0.58 -9.45 -12.70
CA ARG A 68 0.83 -9.77 -12.90
C ARG A 68 1.15 -9.85 -14.40
N LYS A 69 1.45 -8.71 -15.01
CA LYS A 69 2.23 -8.65 -16.25
C LYS A 69 3.68 -8.39 -15.89
N ILE A 70 4.50 -9.44 -15.86
CA ILE A 70 5.95 -9.27 -15.83
C ILE A 70 6.33 -8.73 -17.20
N PRO A 71 6.94 -7.53 -17.32
CA PRO A 71 7.47 -7.08 -18.60
C PRO A 71 8.52 -8.10 -19.06
N GLN A 72 8.34 -8.64 -20.28
CA GLN A 72 9.37 -9.44 -20.96
C GLN A 72 10.51 -8.54 -21.42
#